data_AF-A0A7V5JIK3-F1
#
_entry.id   AF-A0A7V5JIK3-F1
#
_cell.length_a   1.000
_cell.length_b   1.000
_cell.length_c   1.000
_cell.angle_alpha   90.00
_cell.angle_beta   90.00
_cell.angle_gamma   90.00
#
_symmetry.space_group_name_H-M   'P 1'
#
loop_
_entity.id
_entity.type
_entity.pdbx_description
1 polymer ?
#
loop_
_entity_poly.entity_id
_entity_poly.type
_entity_poly.pdbx_seq_one_letter_code
_entity_poly.pdbx_strand_id
1 'polypeptide(L)'
;MVAEEKGINQLLIEQIQTNIGRIALIIEERGGSVFARANLLSQEELNDYTMEFLELFILLLQAGDHIDRDSPEFEAIKQFFVQFSHQLLVRGGSMNEFVRFVQFLQFVFLENLESDEGLDFEQTRRVLLRLATLFNEIMIEVFNVYLDEKERTIQAQAAELREVSTPITEIWDGVLVLPIIGSMDSERTMSVMENLLNRIDQDRSRVVVMDVTGMLSIDSQVSHYLIQMVRAIRLMGAEAILTGIRPDIAKALTNLNIDLEGVNTRPRLVEGLKAAFRLLGVQVSRAD
;
A
#
# COMPACT_ATOMS: atom_id res chain seq x y z
N MET A 1 7.95 -55.94 -24.84
CA MET A 1 8.34 -55.00 -23.78
C MET A 1 8.06 -53.61 -24.31
N VAL A 2 6.94 -53.01 -23.91
CA VAL A 2 6.63 -51.62 -24.23
C VAL A 2 7.53 -50.78 -23.31
N ALA A 3 8.39 -49.95 -23.88
CA ALA A 3 9.19 -49.01 -23.09
C ALA A 3 8.21 -48.13 -22.30
N GLU A 4 8.34 -48.13 -20.98
CA GLU A 4 7.56 -47.28 -20.09
C GLU A 4 7.81 -45.82 -20.53
N GLU A 5 6.75 -45.14 -20.94
CA GLU A 5 6.86 -43.78 -21.46
C GLU A 5 7.37 -42.87 -20.33
N LYS A 6 8.56 -42.29 -20.49
CA LYS A 6 9.16 -41.42 -19.47
C LYS A 6 8.17 -40.31 -19.12
N GLY A 7 7.93 -40.11 -17.81
CA GLY A 7 7.10 -39.01 -17.32
C GLY A 7 7.62 -37.65 -17.78
N ILE A 8 6.73 -36.69 -18.02
CA ILE A 8 7.08 -35.39 -18.62
C ILE A 8 8.08 -34.62 -17.73
N ASN A 9 7.92 -34.71 -16.39
CA ASN A 9 8.88 -34.13 -15.46
C ASN A 9 10.27 -34.79 -15.54
N GLN A 10 10.34 -36.12 -15.76
CA GLN A 10 11.60 -36.83 -15.93
C GLN A 10 12.34 -36.36 -17.20
N LEU A 11 11.60 -36.14 -18.30
CA LEU A 11 12.15 -35.56 -19.52
C LEU A 11 12.70 -34.15 -19.26
N LEU A 12 11.94 -33.30 -18.54
CA LEU A 12 12.41 -31.96 -18.15
C LEU A 12 13.67 -31.98 -17.30
N ILE A 13 13.74 -32.87 -16.30
CA ILE A 13 14.93 -33.01 -15.43
C ILE A 13 16.14 -33.44 -16.25
N GLU A 14 15.99 -34.45 -17.11
CA GLU A 14 17.07 -34.93 -17.97
C GLU A 14 17.57 -33.83 -18.93
N GLN A 15 16.66 -33.04 -19.49
CA GLN A 15 16.99 -31.89 -20.34
C GLN A 15 17.85 -30.86 -19.60
N ILE A 16 17.43 -30.48 -18.39
CA ILE A 16 18.16 -29.50 -17.56
C ILE A 16 19.54 -30.03 -17.19
N GLN A 17 19.63 -31.29 -16.75
CA GLN A 17 20.88 -31.90 -16.31
C GLN A 17 21.86 -32.10 -17.46
N THR A 18 21.39 -32.54 -18.62
CA THR A 18 22.24 -32.80 -19.81
C THR A 18 22.82 -31.50 -20.37
N ASN A 19 22.06 -30.41 -20.25
CA ASN A 19 22.41 -29.14 -20.88
C ASN A 19 22.84 -28.04 -19.91
N ILE A 20 23.14 -28.35 -18.65
CA ILE A 20 23.48 -27.36 -17.63
C ILE A 20 24.64 -26.43 -18.04
N GLY A 21 25.65 -26.97 -18.72
CA GLY A 21 26.78 -26.17 -19.23
C GLY A 21 26.39 -25.21 -20.34
N ARG A 22 25.41 -25.57 -21.17
CA ARG A 22 24.87 -24.68 -22.21
C ARG A 22 23.96 -23.62 -21.62
N ILE A 23 23.14 -23.99 -20.64
CA ILE A 23 22.32 -23.06 -19.86
C ILE A 23 23.22 -21.98 -19.23
N ALA A 24 24.33 -22.39 -18.59
CA ALA A 24 25.33 -21.47 -18.05
C ALA A 24 25.88 -20.49 -19.11
N LEU A 25 26.22 -20.99 -20.31
CA LEU A 25 26.70 -20.13 -21.41
C LEU A 25 25.63 -19.11 -21.87
N ILE A 26 24.37 -19.51 -21.98
CA ILE A 26 23.27 -18.58 -22.35
C ILE A 26 23.14 -17.46 -21.30
N ILE A 27 23.32 -17.81 -20.02
CA ILE A 27 23.32 -16.85 -18.91
C ILE A 27 24.48 -15.88 -19.01
N GLU A 28 25.69 -16.37 -19.28
CA GLU A 28 26.88 -15.53 -19.48
C GLU A 28 26.71 -14.57 -20.67
N GLU A 29 26.21 -15.05 -21.81
CA GLU A 29 26.10 -14.25 -23.03
C GLU A 29 24.98 -13.22 -22.98
N ARG A 30 23.83 -13.56 -22.38
CA ARG A 30 22.61 -12.73 -22.43
C ARG A 30 22.22 -12.10 -21.11
N GLY A 31 22.78 -12.57 -19.99
CA GLY A 31 22.44 -12.13 -18.65
C GLY A 31 22.60 -10.63 -18.41
N GLY A 32 23.68 -10.05 -18.95
CA GLY A 32 23.93 -8.60 -18.88
C GLY A 32 22.87 -7.73 -19.57
N SER A 33 22.01 -8.31 -20.41
CA SER A 33 20.92 -7.61 -21.11
C SER A 33 19.55 -7.73 -20.43
N VAL A 34 19.44 -8.57 -19.40
CA VAL A 34 18.17 -8.85 -18.69
C VAL A 34 17.61 -7.59 -18.05
N PHE A 35 18.48 -6.80 -17.43
CA PHE A 35 18.12 -5.54 -16.78
C PHE A 35 18.50 -4.36 -17.67
N ALA A 36 17.50 -3.62 -18.16
CA ALA A 36 17.71 -2.45 -19.01
C ALA A 36 18.41 -1.27 -18.29
N ARG A 37 18.50 -1.32 -16.95
CA ARG A 37 19.23 -0.36 -16.11
C ARG A 37 20.52 -0.99 -15.61
N ALA A 38 21.65 -0.33 -15.81
CA ALA A 38 22.96 -0.78 -15.36
C ALA A 38 23.01 -0.90 -13.82
N ASN A 39 23.55 -2.02 -13.32
CA ASN A 39 23.92 -2.33 -11.93
C ASN A 39 22.84 -2.81 -10.93
N LEU A 40 21.75 -3.47 -11.36
CA LEU A 40 20.85 -4.14 -10.39
C LEU A 40 21.47 -5.43 -9.83
N LEU A 41 22.03 -6.27 -10.69
CA LEU A 41 22.77 -7.47 -10.33
C LEU A 41 24.05 -7.51 -11.16
N SER A 42 25.12 -8.00 -10.54
CA SER A 42 26.32 -8.41 -11.27
C SER A 42 26.05 -9.69 -12.05
N GLN A 43 26.93 -9.99 -13.02
CA GLN A 43 26.84 -11.22 -13.80
C GLN A 43 27.01 -12.48 -12.92
N GLU A 44 27.85 -12.40 -11.88
CA GLU A 44 28.05 -13.45 -10.89
C GLU A 44 26.76 -13.71 -10.10
N GLU A 45 26.15 -12.66 -9.54
CA GLU A 45 24.88 -12.78 -8.80
C GLU A 45 23.75 -13.32 -9.69
N LEU A 46 23.67 -12.89 -10.95
CA LEU A 46 22.66 -13.39 -11.87
C LEU A 46 22.84 -14.90 -12.14
N ASN A 47 24.09 -15.35 -12.27
CA ASN A 47 24.40 -16.76 -12.43
C ASN A 47 24.01 -17.54 -11.17
N ASP A 48 24.37 -17.05 -9.99
CA ASP A 48 24.02 -17.67 -8.70
C ASP A 48 22.50 -17.83 -8.56
N TYR A 49 21.74 -16.76 -8.81
CA TYR A 49 20.28 -16.80 -8.77
C TYR A 49 19.69 -17.78 -9.79
N THR A 50 20.26 -17.84 -10.98
CA THR A 50 19.76 -18.77 -12.00
C THR A 50 20.06 -20.22 -11.62
N MET A 51 21.25 -20.51 -11.08
CA MET A 51 21.61 -21.85 -10.62
C MET A 51 20.76 -22.30 -9.43
N GLU A 52 20.56 -21.42 -8.45
CA GLU A 52 19.66 -21.67 -7.32
C GLU A 52 18.23 -21.94 -7.81
N PHE A 53 17.73 -21.14 -8.76
CA PHE A 53 16.42 -21.40 -9.38
C PHE A 53 16.37 -22.77 -10.04
N LEU A 54 17.40 -23.17 -10.82
CA LEU A 54 17.42 -24.48 -11.49
C LEU A 54 17.38 -25.64 -10.49
N GLU A 55 18.11 -25.53 -9.38
CA GLU A 55 18.12 -26.54 -8.32
C GLU A 55 16.73 -26.70 -7.69
N LEU A 56 16.10 -25.58 -7.31
CA LEU A 56 14.75 -25.57 -6.74
C LEU A 56 13.71 -26.05 -7.76
N PHE A 57 13.87 -25.70 -9.03
CA PHE A 57 12.99 -26.12 -10.12
C PHE A 57 13.07 -27.64 -10.36
N ILE A 58 14.27 -28.22 -10.33
CA ILE A 58 14.45 -29.68 -10.38
C ILE A 58 13.77 -30.35 -9.18
N LEU A 59 13.92 -29.80 -7.99
CA LEU A 59 13.27 -30.31 -6.79
C LEU A 59 11.73 -30.32 -6.93
N LEU A 60 11.15 -29.23 -7.45
CA LEU A 60 9.72 -29.15 -7.74
C LEU A 60 9.28 -30.19 -8.77
N LEU A 61 10.07 -30.40 -9.82
CA LEU A 61 9.78 -31.42 -10.84
C LEU A 61 9.83 -32.85 -10.26
N GLN A 62 10.69 -33.10 -9.28
CA GLN A 62 10.81 -34.39 -8.60
C GLN A 62 9.62 -34.68 -7.67
N ALA A 63 8.95 -33.64 -7.14
CA ALA A 63 7.80 -33.79 -6.25
C ALA A 63 6.58 -34.47 -6.93
N GLY A 64 6.47 -34.35 -8.25
CA GLY A 64 5.50 -35.10 -9.06
C GLY A 64 4.83 -34.29 -10.17
N ASP A 65 3.99 -34.96 -10.96
CA ASP A 65 3.33 -34.35 -12.13
C ASP A 65 2.23 -33.33 -11.75
N HIS A 66 1.72 -33.36 -10.52
CA HIS A 66 0.76 -32.35 -10.04
C HIS A 66 1.48 -31.25 -9.26
N ILE A 67 1.10 -29.99 -9.48
CA ILE A 67 1.62 -28.85 -8.72
C ILE A 67 0.78 -28.72 -7.46
N ASP A 68 1.32 -29.17 -6.34
CA ASP A 68 0.74 -28.94 -5.02
C ASP A 68 1.29 -27.62 -4.46
N ARG A 69 0.42 -26.62 -4.32
CA ARG A 69 0.80 -25.27 -3.86
C ARG A 69 1.16 -25.25 -2.37
N ASP A 70 0.72 -26.24 -1.60
CA ASP A 70 1.01 -26.37 -0.17
C ASP A 70 2.26 -27.23 0.07
N SER A 71 2.91 -27.72 -0.99
CA SER A 71 4.12 -28.56 -0.89
C SER A 71 5.34 -27.75 -0.45
N PRO A 72 6.28 -28.36 0.32
CA PRO A 72 7.54 -27.73 0.69
C PRO A 72 8.37 -27.27 -0.52
N GLU A 73 8.32 -28.02 -1.63
CA GLU A 73 9.06 -27.73 -2.85
C GLU A 73 8.52 -26.49 -3.57
N PHE A 74 7.20 -26.33 -3.61
CA PHE A 74 6.56 -25.13 -4.16
C PHE A 74 6.81 -23.91 -3.28
N GLU A 75 6.73 -24.06 -1.95
CA GLU A 75 7.02 -22.98 -1.00
C GLU A 75 8.50 -22.54 -1.11
N ALA A 76 9.45 -23.45 -1.33
CA ALA A 76 10.85 -23.11 -1.53
C ALA A 76 11.07 -22.19 -2.75
N ILE A 77 10.45 -22.51 -3.89
CA ILE A 77 10.49 -21.66 -5.09
C ILE A 77 9.82 -20.31 -4.85
N LYS A 78 8.69 -20.30 -4.14
CA LYS A 78 8.00 -19.07 -3.77
C LYS A 78 8.91 -18.17 -2.94
N GLN A 79 9.56 -18.71 -1.90
CA GLN A 79 10.50 -17.97 -1.06
C GLN A 79 11.69 -17.42 -1.85
N PHE A 80 12.24 -18.20 -2.78
CA PHE A 80 13.28 -17.74 -3.70
C PHE A 80 12.85 -16.47 -4.45
N PHE A 81 11.69 -16.48 -5.09
CA PHE A 81 11.22 -15.32 -5.85
C PHE A 81 10.86 -14.13 -4.97
N VAL A 82 10.34 -14.36 -3.76
CA VAL A 82 10.09 -13.30 -2.78
C VAL A 82 11.39 -12.61 -2.41
N GLN A 83 12.42 -13.37 -2.02
CA GLN A 83 13.74 -12.83 -1.67
C GLN A 83 14.38 -12.09 -2.85
N PHE A 84 14.32 -12.67 -4.04
CA PHE A 84 14.82 -12.05 -5.26
C PHE A 84 14.11 -10.72 -5.57
N SER A 85 12.78 -10.68 -5.46
CA SER A 85 12.00 -9.45 -5.66
C SER A 85 12.39 -8.35 -4.67
N HIS A 86 12.57 -8.70 -3.40
CA HIS A 86 13.00 -7.77 -2.35
C HIS A 86 14.40 -7.22 -2.63
N GLN A 87 15.34 -8.07 -3.03
CA GLN A 87 16.69 -7.65 -3.39
C GLN A 87 16.72 -6.68 -4.57
N LEU A 88 15.91 -6.93 -5.61
CA LEU A 88 15.78 -5.99 -6.72
C LEU A 88 15.23 -4.63 -6.26
N LEU A 89 14.21 -4.62 -5.41
CA LEU A 89 13.61 -3.37 -4.89
C LEU A 89 14.59 -2.55 -4.05
N VAL A 90 15.36 -3.19 -3.17
CA VAL A 90 16.39 -2.53 -2.34
C VAL A 90 17.44 -1.82 -3.20
N ARG A 91 17.72 -2.38 -4.39
CA ARG A 91 18.66 -1.82 -5.36
C ARG A 91 18.03 -0.82 -6.33
N GLY A 92 16.78 -0.40 -6.09
CA GLY A 92 16.06 0.56 -6.93
C GLY A 92 15.48 -0.02 -8.21
N GLY A 93 15.38 -1.35 -8.30
CA GLY A 93 14.66 -2.06 -9.33
C GLY A 93 13.14 -1.95 -9.17
N SER A 94 12.40 -2.47 -10.15
CA SER A 94 10.95 -2.51 -10.14
C SER A 94 10.43 -3.89 -10.50
N MET A 95 9.10 -4.06 -10.41
CA MET A 95 8.42 -5.28 -10.85
C MET A 95 8.70 -5.61 -12.32
N ASN A 96 8.98 -4.62 -13.16
CA ASN A 96 9.33 -4.85 -14.57
C ASN A 96 10.66 -5.60 -14.71
N GLU A 97 11.67 -5.29 -13.89
CA GLU A 97 12.93 -6.02 -13.88
C GLU A 97 12.78 -7.43 -13.32
N PHE A 98 11.95 -7.62 -12.30
CA PHE A 98 11.57 -8.95 -11.81
C PHE A 98 10.96 -9.79 -12.94
N VAL A 99 9.95 -9.26 -13.64
CA VAL A 99 9.30 -9.96 -14.76
C VAL A 99 10.29 -10.28 -15.88
N ARG A 100 11.24 -9.38 -16.18
CA ARG A 100 12.29 -9.63 -17.17
C ARG A 100 13.21 -10.78 -16.77
N PHE A 101 13.54 -10.91 -15.50
CA PHE A 101 14.32 -12.04 -15.01
C PHE A 101 13.56 -13.36 -15.18
N VAL A 102 12.27 -13.41 -14.80
CA VAL A 102 11.47 -14.63 -14.99
C VAL A 102 11.32 -14.98 -16.48
N GLN A 103 11.11 -13.99 -17.35
CA GLN A 103 11.08 -14.18 -18.80
C GLN A 103 12.42 -14.69 -19.34
N PHE A 104 13.53 -14.18 -18.80
CA PHE A 104 14.85 -14.65 -19.13
C PHE A 104 15.05 -16.11 -18.72
N LEU A 105 14.65 -16.50 -17.50
CA LEU A 105 14.67 -17.90 -17.08
C LEU A 105 13.86 -18.77 -18.04
N GLN A 106 12.62 -18.38 -18.35
CA GLN A 106 11.78 -19.12 -19.29
C GLN A 106 12.45 -19.26 -20.67
N PHE A 107 13.05 -18.19 -21.18
CA PHE A 107 13.78 -18.19 -22.45
C PHE A 107 14.95 -19.17 -22.46
N VAL A 108 15.72 -19.25 -21.37
CA VAL A 108 16.83 -20.20 -21.21
C VAL A 108 16.36 -21.64 -21.43
N PHE A 109 15.20 -22.03 -20.90
CA PHE A 109 14.66 -23.38 -21.14
C PHE A 109 14.16 -23.58 -22.57
N LEU A 110 13.53 -22.56 -23.16
CA LEU A 110 13.01 -22.65 -24.53
C LEU A 110 14.13 -22.81 -25.55
N GLU A 111 15.18 -21.99 -25.45
CA GLU A 111 16.36 -22.07 -26.32
C GLU A 111 17.10 -23.40 -26.13
N ASN A 112 17.07 -23.95 -24.92
CA ASN A 112 17.61 -25.27 -24.64
C ASN A 112 16.85 -26.38 -25.38
N LEU A 113 15.52 -26.37 -25.33
CA LEU A 113 14.66 -27.35 -25.97
C LEU A 113 14.72 -27.30 -27.50
N GLU A 114 14.87 -26.11 -28.09
CA GLU A 114 14.95 -25.96 -29.55
C GLU A 114 16.15 -26.72 -30.14
N SER A 115 17.21 -26.88 -29.34
CA SER A 115 18.48 -27.39 -29.82
C SER A 115 18.75 -28.84 -29.45
N ASP A 116 17.76 -29.53 -28.89
CA ASP A 116 17.86 -30.94 -28.54
C ASP A 116 17.27 -31.81 -29.66
N GLU A 117 18.14 -32.56 -30.34
CA GLU A 117 17.75 -33.50 -31.40
C GLU A 117 17.22 -34.85 -30.86
N GLY A 118 17.29 -35.07 -29.55
CA GLY A 118 16.90 -36.31 -28.87
C GLY A 118 15.42 -36.41 -28.50
N LEU A 119 14.65 -35.32 -28.61
CA LEU A 119 13.21 -35.31 -28.36
C LEU A 119 12.41 -35.35 -29.67
N ASP A 120 11.37 -36.19 -29.71
CA ASP A 120 10.41 -36.16 -30.81
C ASP A 120 9.43 -34.97 -30.67
N PHE A 121 8.66 -34.70 -31.74
CA PHE A 121 7.71 -33.58 -31.77
C PHE A 121 6.67 -33.61 -30.63
N GLU A 122 6.16 -34.78 -30.26
CA GLU A 122 5.16 -34.90 -29.19
C GLU A 122 5.80 -34.72 -27.80
N GLN A 123 7.02 -35.21 -27.61
CA GLN A 123 7.80 -34.97 -26.39
C GLN A 123 8.10 -33.48 -26.23
N THR A 124 8.61 -32.81 -27.27
CA THR A 124 8.87 -31.37 -27.24
C THR A 124 7.61 -30.58 -26.94
N ARG A 125 6.48 -30.90 -27.59
CA ARG A 125 5.19 -30.24 -27.31
C ARG A 125 4.74 -30.42 -25.86
N ARG A 126 4.85 -31.64 -25.31
CA ARG A 126 4.47 -31.93 -23.91
C ARG A 126 5.35 -31.19 -22.92
N VAL A 127 6.65 -31.17 -23.17
CA VAL A 127 7.63 -30.46 -22.34
C VAL A 127 7.38 -28.96 -22.35
N LEU A 128 7.13 -28.36 -23.53
CA LEU A 128 6.79 -26.93 -23.66
C LEU A 128 5.52 -26.56 -22.89
N LEU A 129 4.45 -27.34 -23.04
CA LEU A 129 3.19 -27.08 -22.32
C LEU A 129 3.38 -27.20 -20.81
N ARG A 130 4.11 -28.22 -20.35
CA ARG A 130 4.39 -28.42 -18.93
C ARG A 130 5.20 -27.25 -18.36
N LEU A 131 6.23 -26.82 -19.08
CA LEU A 131 7.06 -25.68 -18.69
C LEU A 131 6.23 -24.38 -18.61
N ALA A 132 5.40 -24.12 -19.62
CA ALA A 132 4.52 -22.96 -19.62
C ALA A 132 3.55 -22.95 -18.43
N THR A 133 2.97 -24.11 -18.08
CA THR A 133 2.10 -24.23 -16.91
C THR A 133 2.86 -23.96 -15.61
N LEU A 134 4.06 -24.53 -15.43
CA LEU A 134 4.86 -24.33 -14.22
C LEU A 134 5.23 -22.86 -14.01
N PHE A 135 5.73 -22.20 -15.05
CA PHE A 135 6.06 -20.77 -14.97
C PHE A 135 4.83 -19.90 -14.71
N ASN A 136 3.67 -20.23 -15.29
CA ASN A 136 2.44 -19.49 -15.04
C ASN A 136 1.96 -19.60 -13.59
N GLU A 137 2.00 -20.81 -13.00
CA GLU A 137 1.65 -21.03 -11.60
C GLU A 137 2.57 -20.27 -10.64
N ILE A 138 3.89 -20.36 -10.88
CA ILE A 138 4.90 -19.61 -10.12
C ILE A 138 4.64 -18.10 -10.24
N MET A 139 4.41 -17.59 -11.46
CA MET A 139 4.18 -16.16 -11.70
C MET A 139 2.95 -15.62 -10.99
N ILE A 140 1.83 -16.36 -11.02
CA ILE A 140 0.61 -15.96 -10.33
C ILE A 140 0.87 -15.85 -8.82
N GLU A 141 1.54 -16.85 -8.24
CA GLU A 141 1.78 -16.86 -6.80
C GLU A 141 2.71 -15.73 -6.36
N VAL A 142 3.79 -15.50 -7.11
CA VAL A 142 4.71 -14.39 -6.81
C VAL A 142 4.02 -13.04 -6.96
N PHE A 143 3.18 -12.88 -7.97
CA PHE A 143 2.41 -11.66 -8.17
C PHE A 143 1.43 -11.41 -7.01
N ASN A 144 0.77 -12.45 -6.51
CA ASN A 144 -0.11 -12.37 -5.34
C ASN A 144 0.66 -11.94 -4.08
N VAL A 145 1.84 -12.51 -3.83
CA VAL A 145 2.67 -12.13 -2.68
C VAL A 145 3.10 -10.67 -2.77
N TYR A 146 3.59 -10.25 -3.94
CA TYR A 146 4.02 -8.87 -4.17
C TYR A 146 2.85 -7.89 -4.00
N LEU A 147 1.66 -8.21 -4.54
CA LEU A 147 0.48 -7.39 -4.39
C LEU A 147 0.04 -7.27 -2.92
N ASP A 148 0.06 -8.37 -2.17
CA ASP A 148 -0.30 -8.37 -0.75
C ASP A 148 0.66 -7.48 0.07
N GLU A 149 1.97 -7.56 -0.20
CA GLU A 149 2.96 -6.70 0.46
C GLU A 149 2.77 -5.22 0.12
N LYS A 150 2.46 -4.90 -1.15
CA LYS A 150 2.15 -3.53 -1.57
C LYS A 150 0.88 -3.01 -0.95
N GLU A 151 -0.17 -3.83 -0.90
CA GLU A 151 -1.44 -3.46 -0.28
C GLU A 151 -1.26 -3.18 1.21
N ARG A 152 -0.52 -4.03 1.94
CA ARG A 152 -0.17 -3.79 3.35
C ARG A 152 0.59 -2.49 3.55
N THR A 153 1.55 -2.19 2.66
CA THR A 153 2.33 -0.94 2.70
C THR A 153 1.42 0.27 2.48
N ILE A 154 0.53 0.23 1.48
CA ILE A 154 -0.43 1.29 1.21
C ILE A 154 -1.37 1.49 2.39
N GLN A 155 -1.87 0.41 2.98
CA GLN A 155 -2.75 0.47 4.15
C GLN A 155 -2.04 1.07 5.38
N ALA A 156 -0.78 0.70 5.62
CA ALA A 156 0.03 1.28 6.68
C ALA A 156 0.24 2.80 6.47
N GLN A 157 0.61 3.21 5.25
CA GLN A 157 0.75 4.62 4.90
C GLN A 157 -0.57 5.40 5.00
N ALA A 158 -1.68 4.79 4.60
CA ALA A 158 -3.02 5.38 4.74
C ALA A 158 -3.48 5.45 6.20
N ALA A 159 -3.03 4.55 7.07
CA ALA A 159 -3.27 4.63 8.51
C ALA A 159 -2.46 5.77 9.15
N GLU A 160 -1.19 5.92 8.79
CA GLU A 160 -0.34 7.03 9.25
C GLU A 160 -0.89 8.39 8.79
N LEU A 161 -1.32 8.51 7.53
CA LEU A 161 -1.99 9.71 7.04
C LEU A 161 -3.34 10.00 7.76
N ARG A 162 -4.03 8.97 8.26
CA ARG A 162 -5.25 9.12 9.06
C ARG A 162 -4.96 9.60 10.47
N GLU A 163 -3.86 9.16 11.11
CA GLU A 163 -3.46 9.67 12.43
C GLU A 163 -3.04 11.15 12.41
N VAL A 164 -2.64 11.70 11.25
CA VAL A 164 -2.36 13.13 11.05
C VAL A 164 -3.66 13.97 10.94
N SER A 165 -4.79 13.47 11.41
CA SER A 165 -6.06 14.18 11.34
C SER A 165 -6.15 15.35 12.33
N THR A 166 -6.04 16.58 11.80
CA THR A 166 -6.50 17.86 12.38
C THR A 166 -6.04 18.11 13.83
N PRO A 167 -4.82 18.66 14.03
CA PRO A 167 -4.28 18.87 15.36
C PRO A 167 -5.14 19.86 16.14
N ILE A 168 -5.76 19.37 17.20
CA ILE A 168 -6.38 20.23 18.20
C ILE A 168 -5.23 20.94 18.91
N THR A 169 -5.18 22.27 18.79
CA THR A 169 -4.04 23.06 19.26
C THR A 169 -4.50 24.05 20.32
N GLU A 170 -3.78 24.10 21.43
CA GLU A 170 -3.97 25.16 22.43
C GLU A 170 -3.17 26.38 21.98
N ILE A 171 -3.85 27.50 21.81
CA ILE A 171 -3.23 28.74 21.31
C ILE A 171 -3.15 29.84 22.39
N TRP A 172 -3.83 29.62 23.51
CA TRP A 172 -3.83 30.45 24.70
C TRP A 172 -4.37 29.62 25.86
N ASP A 173 -3.99 29.98 27.09
CA ASP A 173 -4.49 29.35 28.31
C ASP A 173 -6.02 29.30 28.32
N GLY A 174 -6.56 28.08 28.19
CA GLY A 174 -7.99 27.81 28.14
C GLY A 174 -8.69 28.09 26.80
N VAL A 175 -7.94 28.22 25.68
CA VAL A 175 -8.46 28.36 24.32
C VAL A 175 -7.88 27.29 23.39
N LEU A 176 -8.75 26.41 22.90
CA LEU A 176 -8.41 25.41 21.88
C LEU A 176 -8.87 25.87 20.49
N VAL A 177 -8.12 25.45 19.47
CA VAL A 177 -8.51 25.57 18.06
C VAL A 177 -8.62 24.17 17.47
N LEU A 178 -9.75 23.90 16.82
CA LEU A 178 -10.01 22.71 16.03
C LEU A 178 -10.23 23.13 14.56
N PRO A 179 -9.24 22.97 13.68
CA PRO A 179 -9.46 23.12 12.24
C PRO A 179 -10.24 21.92 11.70
N ILE A 180 -11.24 22.15 10.85
CA ILE A 180 -12.00 21.12 10.14
C ILE A 180 -11.64 21.21 8.67
N ILE A 181 -10.84 20.23 8.21
CA ILE A 181 -10.29 20.18 6.85
C ILE A 181 -10.84 18.96 6.11
N GLY A 182 -11.28 19.17 4.86
CA GLY A 182 -11.74 18.11 3.96
C GLY A 182 -13.15 17.63 4.26
N SER A 183 -13.42 16.36 3.95
CA SER A 183 -14.66 15.68 4.30
C SER A 183 -14.61 15.16 5.74
N MET A 184 -15.77 15.16 6.41
CA MET A 184 -15.96 14.49 7.68
C MET A 184 -16.67 13.16 7.44
N ASP A 185 -15.94 12.05 7.53
CA ASP A 185 -16.54 10.72 7.62
C ASP A 185 -16.87 10.37 9.07
N SER A 186 -17.70 9.35 9.27
CA SER A 186 -18.22 8.93 10.57
C SER A 186 -17.11 8.54 11.56
N GLU A 187 -16.14 7.72 11.12
CA GLU A 187 -15.09 7.18 11.99
C GLU A 187 -14.13 8.29 12.46
N ARG A 188 -13.65 9.10 11.52
CA ARG A 188 -12.76 10.23 11.81
C ARG A 188 -13.43 11.24 12.71
N THR A 189 -14.70 11.52 12.48
CA THR A 189 -15.45 12.50 13.29
C THR A 189 -15.60 12.06 14.74
N MET A 190 -15.89 10.77 14.96
CA MET A 190 -15.97 10.22 16.32
C MET A 190 -14.62 10.30 17.04
N SER A 191 -13.52 9.97 16.36
CA SER A 191 -12.17 10.11 16.92
C SER A 191 -11.81 11.56 17.25
N VAL A 192 -12.12 12.50 16.35
CA VAL A 192 -11.88 13.94 16.59
C VAL A 192 -12.71 14.45 17.76
N MET A 193 -13.98 14.05 17.87
CA MET A 193 -14.83 14.40 19.00
C MET A 193 -14.23 13.90 20.32
N GLU A 194 -13.88 12.62 20.40
CA GLU A 194 -13.33 12.02 21.61
C GLU A 194 -12.06 12.74 22.05
N ASN A 195 -11.14 12.96 21.10
CA ASN A 195 -9.90 13.71 21.35
C ASN A 195 -10.17 15.15 21.80
N LEU A 196 -11.16 15.84 21.20
CA LEU A 196 -11.53 17.19 21.60
C LEU A 196 -12.04 17.22 23.04
N LEU A 197 -12.95 16.33 23.41
CA LEU A 197 -13.53 16.29 24.75
C LEU A 197 -12.47 15.96 25.81
N ASN A 198 -11.58 15.02 25.50
CA ASN A 198 -10.42 14.70 26.37
C ASN A 198 -9.52 15.92 26.56
N ARG A 199 -9.24 16.67 25.49
CA ARG A 199 -8.38 17.86 25.54
C ARG A 199 -9.06 19.02 26.29
N ILE A 200 -10.37 19.19 26.17
CA ILE A 200 -11.12 20.17 26.98
C ILE A 200 -10.99 19.89 28.47
N ASP A 201 -11.09 18.62 28.90
CA ASP A 201 -10.95 18.26 30.31
C ASP A 201 -9.50 18.40 30.81
N GLN A 202 -8.52 17.92 30.04
CA GLN A 202 -7.09 17.99 30.37
C GLN A 202 -6.60 19.44 30.48
N ASP A 203 -6.88 20.26 29.46
CA ASP A 203 -6.41 21.64 29.38
C ASP A 203 -7.34 22.61 30.14
N ARG A 204 -8.41 22.11 30.77
CA ARG A 204 -9.46 22.91 31.45
C ARG A 204 -9.96 24.06 30.57
N SER A 205 -10.13 23.78 29.29
CA SER A 205 -10.43 24.78 28.29
C SER A 205 -11.82 25.36 28.44
N ARG A 206 -11.93 26.68 28.38
CA ARG A 206 -13.19 27.40 28.51
C ARG A 206 -13.78 27.81 27.17
N VAL A 207 -12.96 27.85 26.12
CA VAL A 207 -13.38 28.24 24.77
C VAL A 207 -12.75 27.31 23.73
N VAL A 208 -13.56 26.86 22.79
CA VAL A 208 -13.12 26.09 21.63
C VAL A 208 -13.49 26.85 20.36
N VAL A 209 -12.51 27.14 19.52
CA VAL A 209 -12.68 27.77 18.22
C VAL A 209 -12.61 26.70 17.13
N MET A 210 -13.74 26.42 16.50
CA MET A 210 -13.87 25.45 15.40
C MET A 210 -13.76 26.20 14.06
N ASP A 211 -12.73 25.92 13.25
CA ASP A 211 -12.53 26.59 11.97
C ASP A 211 -12.94 25.71 10.78
N VAL A 212 -14.01 26.09 10.08
CA VAL A 212 -14.55 25.34 8.93
C VAL A 212 -14.11 25.91 7.58
N THR A 213 -13.10 26.78 7.56
CA THR A 213 -12.57 27.41 6.34
C THR A 213 -12.13 26.35 5.31
N GLY A 214 -11.58 25.22 5.77
CA GLY A 214 -11.03 24.12 4.96
C GLY A 214 -12.03 23.06 4.49
N MET A 215 -13.33 23.23 4.76
CA MET A 215 -14.35 22.30 4.27
C MET A 215 -14.64 22.51 2.79
N LEU A 216 -14.76 21.44 2.01
CA LEU A 216 -15.07 21.52 0.56
C LEU A 216 -16.57 21.71 0.32
N SER A 217 -17.39 20.93 1.01
CA SER A 217 -18.85 20.96 0.95
C SER A 217 -19.43 20.56 2.30
N ILE A 218 -20.71 20.83 2.50
CA ILE A 218 -21.45 20.38 3.69
C ILE A 218 -22.72 19.67 3.23
N ASP A 219 -22.95 18.48 3.77
CA ASP A 219 -24.17 17.70 3.58
C ASP A 219 -24.91 17.55 4.92
N SER A 220 -25.98 16.74 4.92
CA SER A 220 -26.77 16.46 6.12
C SER A 220 -25.99 15.72 7.22
N GLN A 221 -25.06 14.82 6.86
CA GLN A 221 -24.28 14.05 7.82
C GLN A 221 -23.24 14.91 8.51
N VAL A 222 -22.43 15.65 7.74
CA VAL A 222 -21.41 16.55 8.27
C VAL A 222 -22.03 17.61 9.18
N SER A 223 -23.17 18.15 8.77
CA SER A 223 -23.96 19.07 9.58
C SER A 223 -24.39 18.51 10.93
N HIS A 224 -24.88 17.27 10.93
CA HIS A 224 -25.31 16.59 12.15
C HIS A 224 -24.15 16.48 13.15
N TYR A 225 -22.98 16.09 12.66
CA TYR A 225 -21.78 15.97 13.48
C TYR A 225 -21.27 17.31 14.02
N LEU A 226 -21.31 18.39 13.23
CA LEU A 226 -20.96 19.73 13.71
C LEU A 226 -21.83 20.17 14.89
N ILE A 227 -23.15 19.93 14.81
CA ILE A 227 -24.08 20.24 15.90
C ILE A 227 -23.82 19.37 17.13
N GLN A 228 -23.54 18.09 16.94
CA GLN A 228 -23.17 17.21 18.05
C GLN A 228 -21.90 17.71 18.75
N MET A 229 -20.89 18.15 18.00
CA MET A 229 -19.65 18.69 18.58
C MET A 229 -19.90 19.94 19.41
N VAL A 230 -20.64 20.89 18.85
CA VAL A 230 -21.00 22.13 19.57
C VAL A 230 -21.76 21.83 20.86
N ARG A 231 -22.71 20.88 20.82
CA ARG A 231 -23.45 20.46 22.02
C ARG A 231 -22.55 19.79 23.04
N ALA A 232 -21.66 18.89 22.61
CA ALA A 232 -20.74 18.20 23.50
C ALA A 232 -19.76 19.16 24.19
N ILE A 233 -19.20 20.13 23.45
CA ILE A 233 -18.35 21.20 24.01
C ILE A 233 -19.09 21.97 25.12
N ARG A 234 -20.35 22.31 24.89
CA ARG A 234 -21.18 23.01 25.88
C ARG A 234 -21.49 22.18 27.11
N LEU A 235 -21.72 20.87 26.94
CA LEU A 235 -21.91 19.95 28.07
C LEU A 235 -20.64 19.83 28.93
N MET A 236 -19.46 20.01 28.34
CA MET A 236 -18.19 20.10 29.07
C MET A 236 -17.98 21.46 29.78
N GLY A 237 -18.91 22.41 29.66
CA GLY A 237 -18.82 23.73 30.27
C GLY A 237 -17.95 24.73 29.50
N ALA A 238 -17.60 24.43 28.25
CA ALA A 238 -16.85 25.32 27.36
C ALA A 238 -17.78 26.00 26.34
N GLU A 239 -17.40 27.20 25.88
CA GLU A 239 -18.11 27.90 24.80
C GLU A 239 -17.53 27.51 23.43
N ALA A 240 -18.40 27.14 22.49
CA ALA A 240 -18.01 26.86 21.12
C ALA A 240 -18.14 28.12 20.24
N ILE A 241 -17.09 28.43 19.48
CA ILE A 241 -17.08 29.51 18.48
C ILE A 241 -16.80 28.90 17.12
N LEU A 242 -17.69 29.13 16.15
CA LEU A 242 -17.54 28.62 14.78
C LEU A 242 -16.98 29.73 13.87
N THR A 243 -15.88 29.46 13.17
CA THR A 243 -15.22 30.39 12.26
C THR A 243 -15.17 29.89 10.82
N GLY A 244 -15.07 30.81 9.85
CA GLY A 244 -14.76 30.44 8.47
C GLY A 244 -15.94 29.94 7.64
N ILE A 245 -17.18 30.18 8.08
CA ILE A 245 -18.39 29.81 7.34
C ILE A 245 -18.46 30.64 6.06
N ARG A 246 -18.28 29.97 4.92
CA ARG A 246 -18.43 30.58 3.60
C ARG A 246 -19.91 30.68 3.17
N PRO A 247 -20.27 31.56 2.21
CA PRO A 247 -21.66 31.76 1.80
C PRO A 247 -22.37 30.50 1.26
N ASP A 248 -21.64 29.62 0.57
CA ASP A 248 -22.10 28.31 0.10
C ASP A 248 -22.47 27.39 1.27
N ILE A 249 -21.61 27.31 2.29
CA ILE A 249 -21.84 26.52 3.50
C ILE A 249 -23.03 27.08 4.28
N ALA A 250 -23.11 28.40 4.45
CA ALA A 250 -24.24 29.04 5.13
C ALA A 250 -25.58 28.73 4.46
N LYS A 251 -25.65 28.80 3.12
CA LYS A 251 -26.85 28.45 2.35
C LYS A 251 -27.24 26.98 2.53
N ALA A 252 -26.26 26.08 2.50
CA ALA A 252 -26.50 24.65 2.69
C ALA A 252 -27.03 24.37 4.11
N LEU A 253 -26.43 24.98 5.14
CA LEU A 253 -26.89 24.87 6.53
C LEU A 253 -28.34 25.32 6.70
N THR A 254 -28.71 26.45 6.07
CA THR A 254 -30.10 26.95 6.10
C THR A 254 -31.06 26.03 5.34
N ASN A 255 -30.66 25.48 4.19
CA ASN A 255 -31.50 24.59 3.39
C ASN A 255 -31.77 23.26 4.10
N LEU A 256 -30.83 22.80 4.91
CA LEU A 256 -30.93 21.60 5.72
C LEU A 256 -31.72 21.82 7.03
N ASN A 257 -32.25 23.04 7.26
CA ASN A 257 -32.95 23.44 8.48
C ASN A 257 -32.15 23.16 9.76
N ILE A 258 -30.83 23.40 9.70
CA ILE A 258 -29.98 23.21 10.87
C ILE A 258 -30.03 24.46 11.73
N ASP A 259 -30.42 24.25 12.98
CA ASP A 259 -30.46 25.31 13.95
C ASP A 259 -29.13 25.46 14.68
N LEU A 260 -28.47 26.59 14.44
CA LEU A 260 -27.25 27.04 15.11
C LEU A 260 -27.57 28.08 16.19
N GLU A 261 -28.81 28.14 16.70
CA GLU A 261 -29.22 29.08 17.73
C GLU A 261 -28.30 28.99 18.96
N GLY A 262 -27.85 30.17 19.40
CA GLY A 262 -26.87 30.33 20.45
C GLY A 262 -25.42 30.10 20.03
N VAL A 263 -25.09 29.50 18.89
CA VAL A 263 -23.69 29.28 18.48
C VAL A 263 -23.03 30.59 18.07
N ASN A 264 -21.90 30.93 18.69
CA ASN A 264 -21.18 32.15 18.36
C ASN A 264 -20.42 31.98 17.05
N THR A 265 -20.86 32.67 15.99
CA THR A 265 -20.21 32.59 14.67
C THR A 265 -19.34 33.83 14.38
N ARG A 266 -18.20 33.61 13.74
CA ARG A 266 -17.28 34.66 13.30
C ARG A 266 -16.76 34.40 11.89
N PRO A 267 -16.52 35.43 11.07
CA PRO A 267 -16.17 35.23 9.66
C PRO A 267 -14.76 34.63 9.46
N ARG A 268 -13.84 34.84 10.40
CA ARG A 268 -12.44 34.41 10.31
C ARG A 268 -11.93 33.95 11.67
N LEU A 269 -10.92 33.08 11.67
CA LEU A 269 -10.26 32.57 12.88
C LEU A 269 -9.80 33.70 13.82
N VAL A 270 -9.23 34.78 13.27
CA VAL A 270 -8.79 35.96 14.04
C VAL A 270 -9.94 36.60 14.83
N GLU A 271 -11.13 36.70 14.23
CA GLU A 271 -12.31 37.26 14.90
C GLU A 271 -12.90 36.29 15.93
N GLY A 272 -12.76 34.98 15.70
CA GLY A 272 -13.05 33.93 16.68
C GLY A 272 -12.16 34.05 17.91
N LEU A 273 -10.85 34.20 17.71
CA LEU A 273 -9.88 34.37 18.80
C LEU A 273 -10.15 35.65 19.62
N LYS A 274 -10.43 36.77 18.97
CA LYS A 274 -10.86 38.01 19.66
C LYS A 274 -12.13 37.82 20.47
N ALA A 275 -13.05 36.95 20.04
CA ALA A 275 -14.25 36.64 20.79
C ALA A 275 -13.94 35.72 21.98
N ALA A 276 -13.03 34.74 21.81
CA ALA A 276 -12.55 33.89 22.89
C ALA A 276 -11.88 34.70 24.00
N PHE A 277 -10.98 35.63 23.67
CA PHE A 277 -10.34 36.50 24.66
C PHE A 277 -11.35 37.35 25.43
N ARG A 278 -12.39 37.88 24.76
CA ARG A 278 -13.46 38.61 25.44
C ARG A 278 -14.23 37.75 26.45
N LEU A 279 -14.50 36.48 26.13
CA LEU A 279 -15.16 35.53 27.05
C LEU A 279 -14.27 35.19 28.26
N LEU A 280 -12.96 35.19 28.07
CA LEU A 280 -11.98 34.98 29.14
C LEU A 280 -11.73 36.25 29.98
N GLY A 281 -12.25 37.41 29.57
CA GLY A 281 -11.93 38.69 30.21
C GLY A 281 -10.53 39.23 29.88
N VAL A 282 -9.92 38.72 28.81
CA VAL A 282 -8.60 39.13 28.32
C VAL A 282 -8.75 40.24 27.28
N GLN A 283 -8.05 41.36 27.46
CA GLN A 283 -7.92 42.42 26.46
C GLN A 283 -6.56 42.35 25.78
N VAL A 284 -6.56 42.36 24.44
CA VAL A 284 -5.35 42.42 23.62
C VAL A 284 -5.24 43.82 23.03
N SER A 285 -4.22 44.56 23.44
CA SER A 285 -3.84 45.84 22.85
C SER A 285 -2.57 45.68 22.00
N ARG A 286 -2.37 46.57 21.02
CA ARG A 286 -1.05 46.70 20.41
C ARG A 286 -0.11 47.35 21.44
N ALA A 287 1.10 46.84 21.56
CA ALA A 287 2.15 47.58 22.23
C ALA A 287 2.50 48.78 21.34
N ASP A 288 2.63 49.96 21.95
CA ASP A 288 3.02 51.21 21.29
C ASP A 288 4.44 51.11 20.68
#